data_AF-A0A510UGR9-F1
#
_entry.id   AF-A0A510UGR9-F1
#
_cell.length_a   1.000
_cell.length_b   1.000
_cell.length_c   1.000
_cell.angle_alpha   90.00
_cell.angle_beta   90.00
_cell.angle_gamma   90.00
#
_symmetry.space_group_name_H-M   'P 1'
#
loop_
_entity.id
_entity.type
_entity.pdbx_description
1 polymer ?
#
loop_
_entity_poly.entity_id
_entity_poly.type
_entity_poly.pdbx_seq_one_letter_code
_entity_poly.pdbx_strand_id
1 'polypeptide(L)'
;MLIESIYKEHGYINRIVQLLDSKLERLEDEKTVNYNVIREGVDYLSSFAEKTHHPKEDMIYQYYIDHYGKHEGVSDLLEAHHTLSQDTEDFSITIDMILNDAIVPKDIFKAHLKAFTKRIKDHLEQEEQEIFPFLKAHLTTDDWDALEKGWKEIDDPVFGETVDKRYRELAKKVR
;
A
#
# COMPACT_ATOMS: atom_id res chain seq x y z
N MET A 1 5.07 15.70 11.77
CA MET A 1 3.61 15.80 11.63
C MET A 1 3.09 14.48 11.09
N LEU A 2 1.91 14.03 11.51
CA LEU A 2 1.32 12.74 11.12
C LEU A 2 1.30 12.55 9.59
N ILE A 3 0.87 13.58 8.86
CA ILE A 3 0.79 13.54 7.39
C ILE A 3 2.16 13.39 6.71
N GLU A 4 3.24 13.87 7.32
CA GLU A 4 4.60 13.68 6.78
C GLU A 4 5.08 12.23 6.96
N SER A 5 4.56 11.51 7.97
CA SER A 5 4.80 10.06 8.10
C SER A 5 4.11 9.28 6.98
N ILE A 6 2.91 9.70 6.59
CA ILE A 6 2.13 9.10 5.50
C ILE A 6 2.85 9.25 4.15
N TYR A 7 3.34 10.45 3.81
CA TYR A 7 4.17 10.62 2.59
C TYR A 7 5.42 9.74 2.58
N LYS A 8 6.03 9.52 3.75
CA LYS A 8 7.19 8.63 3.88
C LYS A 8 6.77 7.18 3.61
N GLU A 9 5.63 6.74 4.13
CA GLU A 9 5.04 5.42 3.90
C GLU A 9 4.66 5.23 2.42
N HIS A 10 4.09 6.24 1.75
CA HIS A 10 3.85 6.23 0.30
C HIS A 10 5.14 6.00 -0.47
N GLY A 11 6.24 6.65 -0.05
CA GLY A 11 7.56 6.42 -0.64
C GLY A 11 8.03 4.97 -0.52
N TYR A 12 7.69 4.30 0.58
CA TYR A 12 8.00 2.88 0.79
C TYR A 12 7.11 1.96 -0.06
N ILE A 13 5.80 2.20 -0.06
CA ILE A 13 4.83 1.46 -0.88
C ILE A 13 5.22 1.57 -2.35
N ASN A 14 5.52 2.77 -2.85
CA ASN A 14 5.95 3.00 -4.23
C ASN A 14 7.22 2.22 -4.59
N ARG A 15 8.19 2.06 -3.68
CA ARG A 15 9.38 1.22 -3.94
C ARG A 15 9.03 -0.25 -4.10
N ILE A 16 8.08 -0.76 -3.31
CA ILE A 16 7.58 -2.13 -3.46
C ILE A 16 6.86 -2.29 -4.79
N VAL A 17 5.99 -1.34 -5.14
CA VAL A 17 5.26 -1.36 -6.41
C VAL A 17 6.20 -1.30 -7.62
N GLN A 18 7.24 -0.45 -7.58
CA GLN A 18 8.27 -0.40 -8.62
C GLN A 18 9.04 -1.72 -8.76
N LEU A 19 9.33 -2.39 -7.64
CA LEU A 19 9.92 -3.72 -7.69
C LEU A 19 8.99 -4.73 -8.37
N LEU A 20 7.70 -4.70 -8.05
CA LEU A 20 6.69 -5.57 -8.65
C LEU A 20 6.52 -5.32 -10.15
N ASP A 21 6.48 -4.06 -10.57
CA ASP A 21 6.48 -3.68 -12.00
C ASP A 21 7.74 -4.21 -12.71
N SER A 22 8.92 -4.14 -12.09
CA SER A 22 10.13 -4.74 -12.66
C SER A 22 10.05 -6.27 -12.81
N LYS A 23 9.23 -6.95 -11.98
CA LYS A 23 8.99 -8.39 -12.14
C LYS A 23 8.02 -8.65 -13.28
N LEU A 24 7.00 -7.82 -13.42
CA LEU A 24 6.08 -7.87 -14.55
C LEU A 24 6.83 -7.71 -15.88
N GLU A 25 7.68 -6.69 -16.02
CA GLU A 25 8.47 -6.48 -17.25
C GLU A 25 9.33 -7.70 -17.60
N ARG A 26 9.96 -8.32 -16.60
CA ARG A 26 10.72 -9.57 -16.82
C ARG A 26 9.83 -10.72 -17.28
N LEU A 27 8.64 -10.85 -16.73
CA LEU A 27 7.69 -11.88 -17.14
C LEU A 27 7.16 -11.63 -18.57
N GLU A 28 6.95 -10.37 -18.95
CA GLU A 28 6.58 -9.97 -20.31
C GLU A 28 7.70 -10.29 -21.32
N ASP A 29 8.97 -10.17 -20.90
CA ASP A 29 10.15 -10.61 -21.66
C ASP A 29 10.39 -12.14 -21.66
N GLU A 30 9.45 -12.93 -21.13
CA GLU A 30 9.57 -14.39 -20.93
C GLU A 30 10.80 -14.81 -20.10
N LYS A 31 11.30 -13.91 -19.25
CA LYS A 31 12.39 -14.19 -18.30
C LYS A 31 11.85 -14.78 -17.00
N THR A 32 12.69 -15.54 -16.32
CA THR A 32 12.37 -16.07 -15.00
C THR A 32 12.38 -14.96 -13.93
N VAL A 33 11.52 -15.12 -12.93
CA VAL A 33 11.43 -14.29 -11.73
C VAL A 33 11.43 -15.16 -10.48
N ASN A 34 11.84 -14.58 -9.35
CA ASN A 34 11.71 -15.22 -8.05
C ASN A 34 10.34 -14.86 -7.45
N TYR A 35 9.39 -15.79 -7.48
CA TYR A 35 8.05 -15.60 -6.93
C TYR A 35 8.03 -15.36 -5.41
N ASN A 36 9.06 -15.79 -4.66
CA ASN A 36 9.15 -15.45 -3.24
C ASN A 36 9.33 -13.95 -3.00
N VAL A 37 10.03 -13.24 -3.90
CA VAL A 37 10.19 -11.78 -3.79
C VAL A 37 8.85 -11.08 -4.09
N ILE A 38 8.07 -11.61 -5.04
CA ILE A 38 6.73 -11.10 -5.34
C ILE A 38 5.83 -11.33 -4.13
N ARG A 39 5.83 -12.54 -3.56
CA ARG A 39 5.08 -12.88 -2.34
C ARG A 39 5.44 -11.95 -1.17
N GLU A 40 6.74 -11.76 -0.90
CA GLU A 40 7.17 -10.86 0.18
C GLU A 40 6.71 -9.41 -0.08
N GLY A 41 6.74 -8.93 -1.33
CA GLY A 41 6.22 -7.62 -1.69
C GLY A 41 4.71 -7.48 -1.46
N VAL A 42 3.93 -8.49 -1.86
CA VAL A 42 2.47 -8.49 -1.66
C VAL A 42 2.10 -8.67 -0.17
N ASP A 43 2.83 -9.49 0.58
CA ASP A 43 2.66 -9.61 2.03
C ASP A 43 3.01 -8.32 2.77
N TYR A 44 4.02 -7.58 2.30
CA TYR A 44 4.29 -6.23 2.82
C TYR A 44 3.11 -5.30 2.58
N LEU A 45 2.56 -5.26 1.36
CA LEU A 45 1.38 -4.45 1.05
C LEU A 45 0.19 -4.85 1.93
N SER A 46 -0.09 -6.15 2.05
CA SER A 46 -1.17 -6.67 2.90
C SER A 46 -1.01 -6.37 4.40
N SER A 47 0.22 -6.41 4.92
CA SER A 47 0.44 -6.30 6.37
C SER A 47 0.83 -4.91 6.84
N PHE A 48 1.47 -4.11 5.98
CA PHE A 48 1.85 -2.75 6.30
C PHE A 48 0.93 -1.73 5.60
N ALA A 49 0.79 -1.77 4.28
CA ALA A 49 -0.06 -0.81 3.57
C ALA A 49 -1.52 -0.90 4.06
N GLU A 50 -2.13 -2.09 3.97
CA GLU A 50 -3.55 -2.27 4.28
C GLU A 50 -3.89 -2.25 5.78
N LYS A 51 -2.96 -2.69 6.65
CA LYS A 51 -3.25 -2.92 8.08
C LYS A 51 -2.59 -1.94 9.04
N THR A 52 -1.70 -1.09 8.53
CA THR A 52 -0.97 -0.11 9.36
C THR A 52 -1.12 1.30 8.79
N HIS A 53 -0.85 1.44 7.49
CA HIS A 53 -0.90 2.72 6.79
C HIS A 53 -2.34 3.17 6.50
N HIS A 54 -3.18 2.39 5.80
CA HIS A 54 -4.58 2.77 5.55
C HIS A 54 -5.37 3.05 6.85
N PRO A 55 -5.23 2.30 7.96
CA PRO A 55 -5.88 2.67 9.22
C PRO A 55 -5.44 4.03 9.80
N LYS A 56 -4.23 4.50 9.47
CA LYS A 56 -3.75 5.84 9.82
C LYS A 56 -4.51 6.91 9.05
N GLU A 57 -4.73 6.68 7.76
CA GLU A 57 -5.51 7.57 6.89
C GLU A 57 -6.99 7.54 7.23
N ASP A 58 -7.56 6.36 7.42
CA ASP A 58 -8.96 6.17 7.83
C ASP A 58 -9.29 6.99 9.07
N MET A 59 -8.37 7.03 10.05
CA MET A 59 -8.52 7.85 11.24
C MET A 59 -8.61 9.35 10.90
N ILE A 60 -7.77 9.85 9.98
CA ILE A 60 -7.78 11.25 9.56
C ILE A 60 -9.06 11.55 8.77
N TYR A 61 -9.44 10.67 7.85
CA TYR A 61 -10.63 10.79 7.00
C TYR A 61 -11.90 10.79 7.86
N GLN A 62 -12.01 9.87 8.82
CA GLN A 62 -13.13 9.79 9.74
C GLN A 62 -13.19 11.02 10.66
N TYR A 63 -12.05 11.47 11.19
CA TYR A 63 -11.99 12.69 12.00
C TYR A 63 -12.51 13.90 11.22
N TYR A 64 -12.09 14.06 9.96
CA TYR A 64 -12.59 15.13 9.10
C TYR A 64 -14.11 15.04 8.93
N ILE A 65 -14.63 13.86 8.60
CA ILE A 65 -16.07 13.64 8.39
C ILE A 65 -16.86 14.00 9.66
N ASP A 66 -16.37 13.61 10.84
CA ASP A 66 -17.05 13.82 12.11
C ASP A 66 -17.11 15.30 12.52
N HIS A 67 -16.11 16.11 12.17
CA HIS A 67 -15.98 17.51 12.60
C HIS A 67 -16.39 18.53 11.54
N TYR A 68 -16.20 18.22 10.26
CA TYR A 68 -16.41 19.14 9.13
C TYR A 68 -17.51 18.69 8.17
N GLY A 69 -18.03 17.47 8.33
CA GLY A 69 -19.05 16.89 7.47
C GLY A 69 -18.47 16.11 6.30
N LYS A 70 -19.37 15.51 5.50
CA LYS A 70 -18.98 14.63 4.39
C LYS A 70 -18.37 15.41 3.21
N HIS A 71 -17.30 14.85 2.68
CA HIS A 71 -16.74 15.18 1.36
C HIS A 71 -16.72 13.90 0.53
N GLU A 72 -17.24 13.94 -0.71
CA GLU A 72 -17.35 12.74 -1.56
C GLU A 72 -15.99 12.06 -1.73
N GLY A 73 -14.96 12.81 -2.12
CA GLY A 73 -13.61 12.24 -2.30
C GLY A 73 -12.99 11.62 -1.05
N VAL A 74 -13.33 12.09 0.16
CA VAL A 74 -12.81 11.48 1.42
C VAL A 74 -13.58 10.18 1.74
N SER A 75 -14.89 10.16 1.44
CA SER A 75 -15.72 8.97 1.66
C SER A 75 -15.38 7.86 0.67
N ASP A 76 -15.10 8.23 -0.58
CA ASP A 76 -14.74 7.30 -1.65
C ASP A 76 -13.41 6.59 -1.35
N LEU A 77 -12.46 7.27 -0.70
CA LEU A 77 -11.18 6.64 -0.31
C LEU A 77 -11.33 5.60 0.79
N LEU A 78 -12.21 5.80 1.78
CA LEU A 78 -12.51 4.77 2.77
C LEU A 78 -13.01 3.48 2.10
N GLU A 79 -13.85 3.59 1.08
CA GLU A 79 -14.31 2.44 0.28
C GLU A 79 -13.18 1.87 -0.61
N ALA A 80 -12.32 2.73 -1.15
CA ALA A 80 -11.16 2.32 -1.92
C ALA A 80 -10.20 1.45 -1.08
N HIS A 81 -9.95 1.79 0.19
CA HIS A 81 -9.12 0.98 1.08
C HIS A 81 -9.68 -0.44 1.27
N HIS A 82 -10.99 -0.58 1.45
CA HIS A 82 -11.61 -1.91 1.52
C HIS A 82 -11.42 -2.71 0.23
N THR A 83 -11.56 -2.06 -0.92
CA THR A 83 -11.38 -2.68 -2.24
C THR A 83 -9.93 -3.11 -2.47
N LEU A 84 -8.96 -2.26 -2.13
CA LEU A 84 -7.53 -2.56 -2.24
C LEU A 84 -7.11 -3.70 -1.31
N SER A 85 -7.67 -3.74 -0.10
CA SER A 85 -7.42 -4.83 0.84
C SER A 85 -7.87 -6.18 0.28
N GLN A 86 -9.09 -6.24 -0.29
CA GLN A 86 -9.60 -7.46 -0.93
C GLN A 86 -8.77 -7.86 -2.15
N ASP A 87 -8.42 -6.91 -3.02
CA ASP A 87 -7.58 -7.15 -4.19
C ASP A 87 -6.20 -7.69 -3.79
N THR A 88 -5.63 -7.18 -2.69
CA THR A 88 -4.35 -7.64 -2.16
C THR A 88 -4.44 -9.08 -1.65
N GLU A 89 -5.53 -9.42 -0.94
CA GLU A 89 -5.77 -10.79 -0.48
C GLU A 89 -5.93 -11.77 -1.66
N ASP A 90 -6.76 -11.42 -2.64
CA ASP A 90 -7.01 -12.23 -3.84
C ASP A 90 -5.70 -12.46 -4.64
N PHE A 91 -4.85 -11.43 -4.73
CA PHE A 91 -3.57 -11.56 -5.40
C PHE A 91 -2.58 -12.40 -4.60
N SER A 92 -2.56 -12.29 -3.26
CA SER A 92 -1.77 -13.15 -2.39
C SER A 92 -2.11 -14.63 -2.58
N ILE A 93 -3.41 -14.95 -2.65
CA ILE A 93 -3.88 -16.33 -2.92
C ILE A 93 -3.34 -16.83 -4.27
N THR A 94 -3.38 -15.99 -5.31
CA THR A 94 -2.86 -16.35 -6.64
C THR A 94 -1.36 -16.67 -6.59
N ILE A 95 -0.58 -15.91 -5.81
CA ILE A 95 0.87 -16.15 -5.65
C ILE A 95 1.13 -17.44 -4.87
N ASP A 96 0.39 -17.67 -3.78
CA ASP A 96 0.52 -18.88 -2.98
C ASP A 96 0.16 -20.13 -3.78
N MET A 97 -0.84 -20.06 -4.67
CA MET A 97 -1.14 -21.15 -5.61
C MET A 97 0.08 -21.50 -6.47
N ILE A 98 0.77 -20.51 -7.06
CA ILE A 98 1.97 -20.73 -7.87
C ILE A 98 3.10 -21.34 -7.04
N LEU A 99 3.31 -20.86 -5.80
CA LEU A 99 4.35 -21.36 -4.90
C LEU A 99 4.07 -22.77 -4.38
N ASN A 100 2.82 -23.22 -4.40
CA ASN A 100 2.39 -24.58 -4.08
C ASN A 100 2.16 -25.44 -5.34
N ASP A 101 2.88 -25.15 -6.43
CA ASP A 101 2.91 -25.91 -7.69
C ASP A 101 1.57 -26.01 -8.44
N ALA A 102 0.62 -25.10 -8.17
CA ALA A 102 -0.60 -25.00 -8.97
C ALA A 102 -0.30 -24.37 -10.34
N ILE A 103 -0.99 -24.83 -11.38
CA ILE A 103 -0.85 -24.29 -12.74
C ILE A 103 -1.70 -23.03 -12.86
N VAL A 104 -1.04 -21.87 -12.85
CA VAL A 104 -1.66 -20.57 -13.17
C VAL A 104 -1.19 -20.12 -14.56
N PRO A 105 -2.09 -19.82 -15.51
CA PRO A 105 -1.68 -19.29 -16.81
C PRO A 105 -0.89 -17.99 -16.67
N LYS A 106 0.29 -17.93 -17.29
CA LYS A 106 1.21 -16.78 -17.20
C LYS A 106 0.54 -15.46 -17.57
N ASP A 107 -0.29 -15.45 -18.61
CA ASP A 107 -0.95 -14.22 -19.07
C ASP A 107 -1.99 -13.71 -18.06
N ILE A 108 -2.68 -14.62 -17.36
CA ILE A 108 -3.60 -14.26 -16.27
C ILE A 108 -2.81 -13.66 -15.11
N PHE A 109 -1.69 -14.29 -14.72
CA PHE A 109 -0.84 -13.76 -13.66
C PHE A 109 -0.26 -12.38 -13.99
N LYS A 110 0.28 -12.20 -15.21
CA LYS A 110 0.80 -10.91 -15.69
C LYS A 110 -0.29 -9.83 -15.69
N ALA A 111 -1.48 -10.15 -16.20
CA ALA A 111 -2.60 -9.21 -16.23
C ALA A 111 -3.05 -8.82 -14.81
N HIS A 112 -3.12 -9.78 -13.88
CA HIS A 112 -3.46 -9.53 -12.49
C HIS A 112 -2.40 -8.64 -11.82
N LEU A 113 -1.12 -8.99 -11.92
CA LEU A 113 -0.01 -8.20 -11.38
C LEU A 113 -0.02 -6.75 -11.90
N LYS A 114 -0.23 -6.56 -13.21
CA LYS A 114 -0.31 -5.25 -13.85
C LYS A 114 -1.47 -4.41 -13.32
N ALA A 115 -2.64 -5.03 -13.20
CA ALA A 115 -3.83 -4.33 -12.71
C ALA A 115 -3.69 -3.98 -11.23
N PHE A 116 -3.13 -4.90 -10.44
CA PHE A 116 -2.83 -4.73 -9.02
C PHE A 116 -1.88 -3.55 -8.77
N THR A 117 -0.71 -3.53 -9.41
CA THR A 117 0.25 -2.42 -9.22
C THR A 117 -0.31 -1.09 -9.71
N LYS A 118 -1.09 -1.10 -10.80
CA LYS A 118 -1.73 0.13 -11.30
C LYS A 118 -2.71 0.71 -10.28
N ARG A 119 -3.59 -0.10 -9.69
CA ARG A 119 -4.61 0.38 -8.74
C ARG A 119 -3.99 1.03 -7.51
N ILE A 120 -2.92 0.44 -6.96
CA ILE A 120 -2.20 1.05 -5.84
C ILE A 120 -1.60 2.41 -6.24
N LYS A 121 -0.95 2.51 -7.40
CA LYS A 121 -0.37 3.78 -7.87
C LYS A 121 -1.43 4.87 -8.06
N ASP A 122 -2.53 4.53 -8.72
CA ASP A 122 -3.61 5.47 -8.97
C ASP A 122 -4.22 5.97 -7.65
N HIS A 123 -4.35 5.08 -6.67
CA HIS A 123 -4.86 5.41 -5.34
C HIS A 123 -3.94 6.39 -4.59
N LEU A 124 -2.64 6.05 -4.47
CA LEU A 124 -1.67 6.94 -3.82
C LEU A 124 -1.57 8.30 -4.53
N GLU A 125 -1.68 8.31 -5.86
CA GLU A 125 -1.67 9.56 -6.64
C GLU A 125 -2.89 10.44 -6.33
N GLN A 126 -4.09 9.84 -6.25
CA GLN A 126 -5.31 10.55 -5.89
C GLN A 126 -5.21 11.17 -4.48
N GLU A 127 -4.67 10.41 -3.52
CA GLU A 127 -4.46 10.90 -2.16
C GLU A 127 -3.50 12.09 -2.12
N GLU A 128 -2.33 11.96 -2.75
CA GLU A 128 -1.30 12.99 -2.69
C GLU A 128 -1.68 14.26 -3.46
N GLN A 129 -2.39 14.14 -4.59
CA GLN A 129 -2.72 15.26 -5.45
C GLN A 129 -3.99 15.99 -5.03
N GLU A 130 -4.97 15.28 -4.47
CA GLU A 130 -6.30 15.84 -4.20
C GLU A 130 -6.61 15.90 -2.70
N ILE A 131 -6.51 14.76 -2.02
CA ILE A 131 -7.06 14.62 -0.66
C ILE A 131 -6.14 15.19 0.41
N PHE A 132 -4.84 14.92 0.36
CA PHE A 132 -3.91 15.49 1.33
C PHE A 132 -3.84 17.02 1.27
N PRO A 133 -3.75 17.68 0.09
CA PRO A 133 -3.83 19.14 0.01
C PRO A 133 -5.15 19.68 0.57
N PHE A 134 -6.27 19.01 0.28
CA PHE A 134 -7.58 19.37 0.81
C PHE A 134 -7.61 19.30 2.34
N LEU A 135 -7.18 18.19 2.94
CA LEU A 135 -7.15 18.02 4.40
C LEU A 135 -6.21 19.02 5.07
N LYS A 136 -5.02 19.25 4.50
CA LYS A 136 -4.07 20.27 5.00
C LYS A 136 -4.66 21.68 5.00
N ALA A 137 -5.53 22.00 4.05
CA ALA A 137 -6.17 23.32 3.95
C ALA A 137 -7.35 23.51 4.91
N HIS A 138 -7.99 22.43 5.37
CA HIS A 138 -9.21 22.51 6.19
C HIS A 138 -9.00 22.14 7.67
N LEU A 139 -8.10 21.20 7.97
CA LEU A 139 -7.77 20.83 9.35
C LEU A 139 -6.86 21.88 9.97
N THR A 140 -7.21 22.31 11.18
CA THR A 140 -6.43 23.28 11.96
C THR A 140 -5.24 22.60 12.63
N THR A 141 -4.32 23.39 13.18
CA THR A 141 -3.20 22.86 13.97
C THR A 141 -3.67 22.04 15.17
N ASP A 142 -4.75 22.45 15.85
CA ASP A 142 -5.29 21.72 17.00
C ASP A 142 -5.86 20.35 16.60
N ASP A 143 -6.44 20.24 15.40
CA ASP A 143 -6.93 18.96 14.86
C ASP A 143 -5.78 17.99 14.58
N TRP A 144 -4.70 18.49 13.95
CA TRP A 144 -3.49 17.69 13.71
C TRP A 144 -2.85 17.24 15.03
N ASP A 145 -2.78 18.12 16.02
CA ASP A 145 -2.27 17.79 17.35
C ASP A 145 -3.14 16.73 18.06
N ALA A 146 -4.46 16.75 17.86
CA ALA A 146 -5.37 15.75 18.40
C ALA A 146 -5.17 14.38 17.74
N LEU A 147 -5.09 14.35 16.41
CA LEU A 147 -4.81 13.15 15.61
C LEU A 147 -3.46 12.52 15.98
N GLU A 148 -2.40 13.33 16.11
CA GLU A 148 -1.06 12.86 16.47
C GLU A 148 -1.01 12.22 17.85
N LYS A 149 -1.74 12.76 18.84
CA LYS A 149 -1.81 12.18 20.19
C LYS A 149 -2.55 10.84 20.21
N GLY A 150 -3.48 10.63 19.27
CA GLY A 150 -4.24 9.39 19.13
C GLY A 150 -3.49 8.28 18.42
N TRP A 151 -2.46 8.62 17.63
CA TRP A 151 -1.72 7.65 16.82
C TRP A 151 -0.44 7.16 17.49
N LYS A 152 -0.16 5.86 17.35
CA LYS A 152 1.12 5.27 17.74
C LYS A 152 1.82 4.72 16.52
N GLU A 153 3.01 5.26 16.25
CA GLU A 153 3.84 4.76 15.15
C GLU A 153 4.23 3.29 15.35
N ILE A 154 4.17 2.56 14.25
CA ILE A 154 4.57 1.17 14.13
C ILE A 154 5.83 1.16 13.27
N ASP A 155 6.88 0.44 13.72
CA ASP A 155 8.11 0.34 12.94
C ASP A 155 7.84 -0.44 11.64
N ASP A 156 8.35 0.09 10.54
CA ASP A 156 8.17 -0.51 9.22
C ASP A 156 9.02 -1.80 9.13
N PRO A 157 8.41 -2.96 8.78
CA PRO A 157 9.11 -4.24 8.86
C PRO A 157 10.18 -4.44 7.78
N VAL A 158 10.26 -3.54 6.80
CA VAL A 158 11.25 -3.56 5.70
C VAL A 158 12.16 -2.35 5.76
N PHE A 159 11.59 -1.15 5.90
CA PHE A 159 12.29 0.13 5.82
C PHE A 159 12.63 0.72 7.19
N GLY A 160 12.12 0.13 8.27
CA GLY A 160 12.46 0.48 9.64
C GLY A 160 13.89 0.12 10.04
N GLU A 161 14.20 0.25 11.33
CA GLU A 161 15.55 0.01 11.84
C GLU A 161 15.97 -1.45 11.66
N THR A 162 15.06 -2.37 11.97
CA THR A 162 15.31 -3.82 11.89
C THR A 162 14.40 -4.46 10.86
N VAL A 163 15.01 -5.07 9.83
CA VAL A 163 14.26 -5.83 8.83
C VAL A 163 13.73 -7.12 9.46
N ASP A 164 12.42 -7.33 9.37
CA ASP A 164 11.79 -8.58 9.75
C ASP A 164 12.38 -9.73 8.92
N LYS A 165 12.63 -10.87 9.57
CA LYS A 165 13.21 -12.05 8.92
C LYS A 165 12.38 -12.53 7.73
N ARG A 166 11.07 -12.26 7.72
CA ARG A 166 10.19 -12.63 6.61
C ARG A 166 10.38 -11.81 5.33
N TYR A 167 11.02 -10.64 5.39
CA TYR A 167 11.25 -9.74 4.25
C TYR A 167 12.70 -9.64 3.80
N ARG A 168 13.52 -10.65 4.09
CA ARG A 168 14.96 -10.61 3.79
C ARG A 168 15.26 -10.52 2.29
N GLU A 169 14.49 -11.21 1.45
CA GLU A 169 14.73 -11.17 0.01
C GLU A 169 14.19 -9.88 -0.60
N LEU A 170 13.06 -9.39 -0.10
CA LEU A 170 12.50 -8.09 -0.45
C LEU A 170 13.45 -6.95 -0.10
N ALA A 171 13.92 -6.88 1.15
CA ALA A 171 14.78 -5.81 1.64
C ALA A 171 16.07 -5.67 0.84
N LYS A 172 16.67 -6.78 0.37
CA LYS A 172 17.84 -6.76 -0.52
C LYS A 172 17.60 -6.07 -1.88
N LYS A 173 16.35 -5.82 -2.24
CA LYS A 173 15.94 -5.23 -3.52
C LYS A 173 15.47 -3.80 -3.42
N VAL A 174 15.03 -3.34 -2.25
CA VAL A 174 14.31 -2.06 -2.08
C VAL A 174 14.95 -1.11 -1.07
N ARG A 175 15.90 -1.58 -0.25
CA ARG A 175 16.72 -0.76 0.64
C ARG A 175 18.07 -0.46 -0.01
#